data_AF-A0A3M1PQ43-F1
#
_entry.id   AF-A0A3M1PQ43-F1
#
_cell.length_a   1.000
_cell.length_b   1.000
_cell.length_c   1.000
_cell.angle_alpha   90.00
_cell.angle_beta   90.00
_cell.angle_gamma   90.00
#
_symmetry.space_group_name_H-M   'P 1'
#
loop_
_entity.id
_entity.type
_entity.pdbx_description
1 polymer ?
#
loop_
_entity_poly.entity_id
_entity_poly.type
_entity_poly.pdbx_seq_one_letter_code
_entity_poly.pdbx_strand_id
1 'polypeptide(L)'
;MTDLQQARRIAFIASDSPEAERARLALVARYGDCPVDEADVVVALGGDGFMLQTLHRSIGRATPIFGMNRGTVGFLMNDYREEDLPARLAAAEEVVLHPL
;
A
#
# COMPACT_ATOMS: atom_id res chain seq x y z
N MET A 1 -4.19 25.63 15.36
CA MET A 1 -4.95 24.51 14.75
C MET A 1 -4.58 24.45 13.28
N THR A 2 -3.39 23.92 12.99
CA THR A 2 -2.93 23.74 11.61
C THR A 2 -3.05 22.26 11.32
N ASP A 3 -4.28 21.84 11.02
CA ASP A 3 -4.56 20.46 10.63
C ASP A 3 -4.08 20.30 9.19
N LEU A 4 -2.77 20.14 9.04
CA LEU A 4 -2.17 19.62 7.84
C LEU A 4 -2.59 18.15 7.76
N GLN A 5 -3.75 17.87 7.17
CA GLN A 5 -3.95 16.67 6.37
C GLN A 5 -2.87 16.68 5.28
N GLN A 6 -1.63 16.38 5.67
CA GLN A 6 -0.47 16.34 4.80
C GLN A 6 -0.81 15.41 3.63
N ALA A 7 -0.64 15.89 2.41
CA ALA A 7 -0.68 15.04 1.24
C ALA A 7 0.43 13.99 1.40
N ARG A 8 0.07 12.80 1.91
CA ARG A 8 1.01 11.69 2.10
C ARG A 8 1.59 11.34 0.73
N ARG A 9 2.92 11.23 0.65
CA ARG A 9 3.61 10.70 -0.53
C ARG A 9 3.38 9.19 -0.55
N ILE A 10 2.67 8.73 -1.57
CA ILE A 10 2.31 7.32 -1.73
C ILE A 10 3.20 6.72 -2.82
N ALA A 11 3.85 5.61 -2.52
CA ALA A 11 4.47 4.76 -3.53
C ALA A 11 3.57 3.55 -3.80
N PHE A 12 3.31 3.26 -5.07
CA PHE A 12 2.50 2.11 -5.46
C PHE A 12 3.36 0.99 -6.06
N ILE A 13 3.30 -0.19 -5.44
CA ILE A 13 3.91 -1.41 -5.96
C ILE A 13 2.83 -2.44 -6.25
N ALA A 14 3.06 -3.28 -7.26
CA ALA A 14 2.13 -4.32 -7.66
C ALA A 14 2.86 -5.64 -7.88
N SER A 15 2.15 -6.75 -7.65
CA SER A 15 2.58 -8.06 -8.15
C SER A 15 2.49 -8.13 -9.67
N ASP A 16 3.13 -9.11 -10.29
CA ASP A 16 3.15 -9.30 -11.75
C ASP A 16 1.78 -9.67 -12.38
N SER A 17 0.69 -9.70 -11.60
CA SER A 17 -0.65 -10.00 -12.11
C SER A 17 -1.22 -8.81 -12.91
N PRO A 18 -1.89 -9.06 -14.05
CA PRO A 18 -2.52 -8.00 -14.84
C PRO A 18 -3.55 -7.17 -14.06
N GLU A 19 -4.25 -7.77 -13.10
CA GLU A 19 -5.21 -7.10 -12.22
C GLU A 19 -4.53 -6.11 -11.27
N ALA A 20 -3.38 -6.49 -10.70
CA ALA A 20 -2.62 -5.65 -9.78
C ALA A 20 -1.99 -4.47 -10.53
N GLU A 21 -1.39 -4.71 -11.69
CA GLU A 21 -0.78 -3.64 -12.48
C GLU A 21 -1.83 -2.63 -13.00
N ARG A 22 -3.00 -3.12 -13.45
CA ARG A 22 -4.10 -2.22 -13.82
C ARG A 22 -4.56 -1.35 -12.65
N ALA A 23 -4.64 -1.92 -11.45
CA ALA A 23 -4.96 -1.16 -10.25
C ALA A 23 -3.91 -0.10 -9.92
N ARG A 24 -2.63 -0.47 -10.06
CA ARG A 24 -1.51 0.43 -9.83
C ARG A 24 -1.63 1.64 -10.74
N LEU A 25 -1.80 1.41 -12.04
CA LEU A 25 -1.95 2.50 -13.01
C LEU A 25 -3.13 3.42 -12.68
N ALA A 26 -4.29 2.85 -12.31
CA ALA A 26 -5.46 3.64 -11.92
C ALA A 26 -5.21 4.51 -10.68
N LEU A 27 -4.57 3.95 -9.65
CA LEU A 27 -4.26 4.67 -8.42
C LEU A 27 -3.18 5.73 -8.62
N VAL A 28 -2.12 5.42 -9.39
CA VAL A 28 -1.07 6.36 -9.76
C VAL A 28 -1.65 7.54 -10.54
N ALA A 29 -2.54 7.30 -11.49
CA ALA A 29 -3.21 8.36 -12.24
C ALA A 29 -4.06 9.28 -11.34
N ARG A 30 -4.63 8.73 -10.25
CA ARG A 30 -5.53 9.45 -9.35
C ARG A 30 -4.80 10.19 -8.21
N TYR A 31 -3.75 9.60 -7.67
CA TYR A 31 -3.09 10.04 -6.44
C TYR A 31 -1.62 10.44 -6.62
N GLY A 32 -1.06 10.26 -7.81
CA GLY A 32 0.37 10.41 -8.06
C GLY A 32 1.16 9.17 -7.62
N ASP A 33 2.47 9.20 -7.82
CA ASP A 33 3.40 8.15 -7.37
C ASP A 33 4.72 8.82 -6.98
N CYS A 34 5.43 8.20 -6.06
CA CYS A 34 6.78 8.61 -5.67
C CYS A 34 7.69 7.38 -5.52
N PRO A 35 9.02 7.56 -5.56
CA PRO A 35 9.95 6.50 -5.21
C PRO A 35 9.67 5.97 -3.79
N VAL A 36 9.80 4.66 -3.59
CA VAL A 36 9.60 4.01 -2.27
C VAL A 36 10.45 4.63 -1.16
N ASP A 37 11.61 5.19 -1.52
CA ASP A 37 12.56 5.81 -0.59
C ASP A 37 12.10 7.18 -0.07
N GLU A 38 11.18 7.80 -0.79
CA GLU A 38 10.57 9.07 -0.44
C GLU A 38 9.14 8.91 0.07
N ALA A 39 8.62 7.68 0.08
CA ALA A 39 7.24 7.41 0.43
C ALA A 39 7.01 7.52 1.94
N ASP A 40 5.91 8.18 2.30
CA ASP A 40 5.41 8.16 3.68
C ASP A 40 4.61 6.87 3.93
N VAL A 41 4.12 6.23 2.87
CA VAL A 41 3.46 4.92 2.89
C VAL A 41 3.60 4.22 1.53
N VAL A 42 3.82 2.91 1.57
CA VAL A 42 3.83 2.06 0.38
C VAL A 42 2.50 1.33 0.28
N VAL A 43 1.81 1.44 -0.85
CA VAL A 43 0.62 0.67 -1.15
C VAL A 43 1.00 -0.54 -2.01
N ALA A 44 0.80 -1.74 -1.46
CA ALA A 44 1.10 -3.00 -2.14
C ALA A 44 -0.17 -3.62 -2.72
N LEU A 45 -0.18 -3.88 -4.03
CA LEU A 45 -1.32 -4.43 -4.77
C LEU A 45 -1.02 -5.88 -5.18
N GLY A 46 -1.77 -6.85 -4.65
CA GLY A 46 -1.48 -8.26 -4.97
C GLY A 46 -2.27 -9.27 -4.14
N GLY A 47 -1.63 -10.42 -3.86
CA GLY A 47 -2.07 -11.52 -2.99
C GLY A 47 -1.16 -11.65 -1.75
N ASP A 48 -1.55 -12.42 -0.72
CA ASP A 48 -0.86 -12.45 0.59
C ASP A 48 0.64 -12.77 0.48
N GLY A 49 1.02 -13.65 -0.45
CA GLY A 49 2.43 -13.95 -0.74
C GLY A 49 3.24 -12.75 -1.21
N PHE A 50 2.63 -11.85 -1.98
CA PHE A 50 3.25 -10.59 -2.40
C PHE A 50 3.40 -9.62 -1.21
N MET A 51 2.41 -9.56 -0.32
CA MET A 51 2.49 -8.75 0.90
C MET A 51 3.62 -9.23 1.82
N LEU A 52 3.74 -10.55 2.05
CA LEU A 52 4.84 -11.13 2.84
C LEU A 52 6.21 -10.87 2.19
N GLN A 53 6.32 -11.04 0.88
CA GLN A 53 7.55 -10.74 0.17
C GLN A 53 7.92 -9.25 0.27
N THR A 54 6.93 -8.36 0.19
CA THR A 54 7.12 -6.92 0.35
C THR A 54 7.59 -6.58 1.76
N LEU A 55 6.94 -7.13 2.78
CA LEU A 55 7.34 -6.95 4.18
C LEU A 55 8.76 -7.44 4.42
N HIS A 56 9.11 -8.63 3.91
CA HIS A 56 10.46 -9.18 4.03
C HIS A 56 11.51 -8.28 3.35
N ARG A 57 11.24 -7.78 2.14
CA ARG A 57 12.15 -6.85 1.44
C ARG A 57 12.27 -5.50 2.13
N SER A 58 11.26 -5.12 2.91
CA SER A 58 11.21 -3.88 3.67
C SER A 58 11.69 -4.03 5.11
N ILE A 59 12.21 -5.21 5.52
CA ILE A 59 12.85 -5.37 6.82
C ILE A 59 14.01 -4.37 6.94
N GLY A 60 13.95 -3.53 7.96
CA GLY A 60 14.91 -2.43 8.19
C GLY A 60 14.49 -1.08 7.62
N ARG A 61 13.37 -1.00 6.88
CA ARG A 61 12.71 0.27 6.55
C ARG A 61 11.62 0.58 7.55
N ALA A 62 11.52 1.85 7.94
CA ALA A 62 10.45 2.35 8.79
C ALA A 62 9.18 2.72 8.02
N THR A 63 9.18 2.61 6.68
CA THR A 63 8.03 2.99 5.85
C THR A 63 6.91 1.96 5.98
N PRO A 64 5.72 2.36 6.45
CA PRO A 64 4.59 1.44 6.60
C PRO A 64 4.09 0.94 5.24
N ILE A 65 3.60 -0.30 5.21
CA ILE A 65 3.06 -0.94 4.00
C ILE A 65 1.57 -1.19 4.19
N PHE A 66 0.77 -0.67 3.26
CA PHE A 66 -0.67 -0.87 3.19
C PHE A 66 -1.01 -1.82 2.04
N GLY A 67 -1.44 -3.04 2.36
CA GLY A 67 -1.78 -4.05 1.36
C GLY A 67 -3.24 -3.96 0.89
N MET A 68 -3.47 -4.05 -0.43
CA MET A 68 -4.78 -4.15 -1.07
C MET A 68 -4.87 -5.38 -1.99
N ASN A 69 -5.89 -6.21 -1.75
CA ASN A 69 -6.18 -7.43 -2.50
C ASN A 69 -6.76 -7.14 -3.89
N ARG A 70 -6.09 -7.63 -4.93
CA ARG A 70 -6.60 -7.64 -6.33
C ARG A 70 -6.94 -9.05 -6.81
N GLY A 71 -7.65 -9.83 -5.98
CA GLY A 71 -8.00 -11.23 -6.22
C GLY A 71 -9.07 -11.77 -5.24
N THR A 72 -8.99 -13.05 -4.86
CA THR A 72 -9.82 -13.66 -3.80
C THR A 72 -9.45 -13.12 -2.41
N VAL A 73 -10.40 -13.15 -1.47
CA VAL A 73 -10.22 -12.70 -0.07
C VAL A 73 -8.98 -13.37 0.55
N GLY A 74 -7.93 -12.57 0.79
CA GLY A 74 -6.75 -12.94 1.56
C GLY A 74 -6.86 -12.48 3.02
N PHE A 75 -6.05 -13.05 3.91
CA PHE A 75 -6.15 -12.78 5.35
C PHE A 75 -5.40 -11.51 5.79
N LEU A 76 -4.45 -11.03 4.98
CA LEU A 76 -3.53 -9.94 5.38
C LEU A 76 -3.79 -8.61 4.67
N MET A 77 -4.65 -8.58 3.65
CA MET A 77 -4.83 -7.40 2.80
C MET A 77 -6.26 -6.89 2.77
N ASN A 78 -6.36 -5.57 2.69
CA ASN A 78 -7.62 -4.85 2.58
C ASN A 78 -8.27 -5.09 1.22
N ASP A 79 -9.59 -4.98 1.14
CA ASP A 79 -10.26 -4.99 -0.16
C ASP A 79 -9.79 -3.84 -1.05
N TYR A 80 -9.61 -4.13 -2.33
CA TYR A 80 -9.31 -3.09 -3.29
C TYR A 80 -10.50 -2.15 -3.45
N ARG A 81 -10.23 -0.86 -3.22
CA ARG A 81 -11.13 0.25 -3.53
C ARG A 81 -10.28 1.43 -3.96
N GLU A 82 -10.64 2.04 -5.08
CA GLU A 82 -9.91 3.17 -5.64
C GLU A 82 -10.22 4.49 -4.91
N GLU A 83 -11.39 4.59 -4.31
CA GLU A 83 -11.90 5.81 -3.71
C GLU A 83 -11.38 5.99 -2.29
N ASP A 84 -11.31 7.25 -1.87
CA ASP A 84 -10.99 7.67 -0.50
C ASP A 84 -9.72 7.05 0.08
N LEU A 85 -8.76 6.65 -0.77
CA LEU A 85 -7.51 6.04 -0.34
C LEU A 85 -6.77 6.88 0.74
N PRO A 86 -6.63 8.23 0.62
CA PRO A 86 -6.00 9.02 1.67
C PRO A 86 -6.72 8.92 3.03
N ALA A 87 -8.05 8.91 3.04
CA ALA A 87 -8.83 8.78 4.27
C ALA A 87 -8.70 7.37 4.86
N ARG A 88 -8.68 6.33 4.02
CA ARG A 88 -8.46 4.95 4.45
C ARG A 88 -7.07 4.74 5.04
N LEU A 89 -6.04 5.33 4.42
CA LEU A 89 -4.67 5.31 4.94
C LEU A 89 -4.57 6.04 6.28
N ALA A 90 -5.33 7.13 6.47
CA ALA A 90 -5.36 7.87 7.73
C ALA A 90 -6.08 7.09 8.85
N ALA A 91 -7.10 6.31 8.50
CA ALA A 91 -7.87 5.49 9.43
C ALA A 91 -7.29 4.08 9.65
N ALA A 92 -6.26 3.69 8.90
CA ALA A 92 -5.66 2.37 8.99
C ALA A 92 -4.96 2.17 10.35
N GLU A 93 -5.17 1.02 10.96
CA GLU A 93 -4.44 0.61 12.16
C GLU A 93 -3.09 0.03 11.76
N GLU A 94 -2.02 0.52 12.39
CA GLU A 94 -0.67 0.02 12.15
C GLU A 94 -0.44 -1.28 12.92
N VAL A 95 -0.04 -2.34 12.22
CA VAL A 95 0.32 -3.63 12.81
C VAL A 95 1.80 -3.87 12.59
N VAL A 96 2.56 -4.00 13.68
CA VAL A 96 3.98 -4.36 13.65
C VAL A 96 4.09 -5.88 13.58
N LEU A 97 4.63 -6.39 12.46
CA LEU A 97 4.89 -7.80 12.29
C LEU A 97 6.33 -8.11 12.72
N HIS A 98 6.48 -9.01 13.69
CA HIS A 98 7.78 -9.55 14.06
C HIS A 98 8.10 -10.75 13.16
N PRO A 99 9.20 -10.72 12.37
CA PRO A 99 9.62 -11.89 11.62
C PRO A 99 9.93 -13.03 12.60
N LEU A 100 9.46 -14.24 12.27
CA LEU A 100 9.72 -15.47 13.02
C LEU A 100 11.17 -15.94 12.86
#